data_AF-M1ZTC4-F1
#
_entry.id   AF-M1ZTC4-F1
#
_cell.length_a   1.000
_cell.length_b   1.000
_cell.length_c   1.000
_cell.angle_alpha   90.00
_cell.angle_beta   90.00
_cell.angle_gamma   90.00
#
_symmetry.space_group_name_H-M   'P 1'
#
loop_
_entity.id
_entity.type
_entity.pdbx_description
1 polymer ?
#
loop_
_entity_poly.entity_id
_entity_poly.type
_entity_poly.pdbx_seq_one_letter_code
_entity_poly.pdbx_strand_id
1 'polypeptide(L)'
;KIANELIDEVFCQNDSNWRGIGLIKNSGLDLKNIYSDYDALKKFNVKIEKHEKSTRCICGEVILGKKSPKECDLFSKECNPGHSKGPCMVSKEGACSIFYRYNKFKL
;
A
#
# COMPACT_ATOMS: atom_id res chain seq x y z
N LYS A 1 4.84 10.79 -24.05
CA LYS A 1 5.93 9.89 -24.49
C LYS A 1 7.17 10.05 -23.63
N ILE A 2 7.67 11.27 -23.47
CA ILE A 2 8.81 11.63 -22.60
C ILE A 2 8.75 10.98 -21.20
N ALA A 3 7.60 11.06 -20.51
CA ALA A 3 7.46 10.46 -19.18
C ALA A 3 7.72 8.94 -19.15
N ASN A 4 7.24 8.20 -20.15
CA ASN A 4 7.46 6.75 -20.24
C ASN A 4 8.93 6.45 -20.56
N GLU A 5 9.54 7.21 -21.47
CA GLU A 5 10.96 7.06 -21.82
C GLU A 5 11.86 7.28 -20.60
N LEU A 6 11.55 8.26 -19.75
CA LEU A 6 12.29 8.52 -18.50
C LEU A 6 12.09 7.40 -17.47
N ILE A 7 10.87 6.87 -17.32
CA ILE A 7 10.62 5.72 -16.44
C ILE A 7 11.41 4.51 -16.93
N ASP A 8 11.35 4.23 -18.24
CA ASP A 8 12.05 3.10 -18.86
C ASP A 8 13.56 3.27 -18.83
N GLU A 9 14.09 4.50 -18.86
CA GLU A 9 15.51 4.79 -18.70
C GLU A 9 16.00 4.40 -17.30
N VAL A 10 15.27 4.84 -16.26
CA VAL A 10 15.70 4.79 -14.86
C VAL A 10 15.39 3.45 -14.18
N PHE A 11 14.23 2.85 -14.49
CA PHE A 11 13.70 1.72 -13.76
C PHE A 11 13.67 0.43 -14.59
N CYS A 12 13.60 -0.72 -13.90
CA CYS A 12 13.28 -2.02 -14.49
C CYS A 12 12.15 -2.71 -13.71
N GLN A 13 11.32 -3.50 -14.40
CA GLN A 13 10.25 -4.26 -13.74
C GLN A 13 10.81 -5.33 -12.80
N ASN A 14 10.13 -5.52 -11.67
CA ASN A 14 10.41 -6.60 -10.74
C ASN A 14 9.13 -7.12 -10.08
N ASP A 15 9.21 -8.29 -9.46
CA ASP A 15 8.18 -8.81 -8.57
C ASP A 15 8.11 -7.92 -7.31
N SER A 16 6.91 -7.59 -6.86
CA SER A 16 6.74 -6.70 -5.71
C SER A 16 5.63 -7.15 -4.77
N ASN A 17 5.82 -6.90 -3.47
CA ASN A 17 4.85 -7.23 -2.45
C ASN A 17 3.85 -6.09 -2.27
N TRP A 18 2.60 -6.33 -2.63
CA TRP A 18 1.48 -5.41 -2.43
C TRP A 18 0.85 -5.68 -1.07
N ARG A 19 0.84 -4.67 -0.20
CA ARG A 19 0.37 -4.81 1.19
C ARG A 19 -1.09 -5.26 1.24
N GLY A 20 -1.33 -6.45 1.79
CA GLY A 20 -2.68 -7.03 1.91
C GLY A 20 -3.13 -7.86 0.71
N ILE A 21 -2.27 -8.00 -0.32
CA ILE A 21 -2.50 -8.86 -1.49
C ILE A 21 -1.41 -9.94 -1.56
N GLY A 22 -0.14 -9.58 -1.34
CA GLY A 22 1.01 -10.48 -1.41
C GLY A 22 1.95 -10.13 -2.56
N LEU A 23 2.82 -11.07 -2.92
CA LEU A 23 3.76 -10.92 -4.03
C LEU A 23 3.00 -10.98 -5.37
N ILE A 24 3.16 -9.94 -6.19
CA ILE A 24 2.62 -9.89 -7.55
C ILE A 24 3.78 -9.78 -8.53
N LYS A 25 3.80 -10.67 -9.52
CA LYS A 25 4.87 -10.71 -10.52
C LYS A 25 4.89 -9.48 -11.41
N ASN A 26 6.07 -8.99 -11.76
CA ASN A 26 6.29 -7.85 -12.67
C ASN A 26 5.42 -6.62 -12.35
N SER A 27 5.20 -6.34 -11.06
CA SER A 27 4.26 -5.30 -10.59
C SER A 27 4.95 -4.09 -9.95
N GLY A 28 6.24 -4.21 -9.66
CA GLY A 28 7.06 -3.14 -9.10
C GLY A 28 8.08 -2.62 -10.09
N LEU A 29 8.75 -1.55 -9.67
CA LEU A 29 9.86 -0.91 -10.37
C LEU A 29 11.04 -0.79 -9.41
N ASP A 30 12.18 -1.32 -9.81
CA ASP A 30 13.46 -1.15 -9.13
C ASP A 30 14.36 -0.22 -9.94
N LEU A 31 15.30 0.47 -9.28
CA LEU A 31 16.32 1.25 -9.98
C LEU A 31 17.24 0.31 -10.76
N LYS A 32 17.51 0.65 -12.03
CA LYS A 32 18.53 -0.07 -12.81
C LYS A 32 19.89 0.04 -12.15
N ASN A 33 20.75 -0.94 -12.40
CA ASN A 33 22.06 -1.04 -11.74
C ASN A 33 22.96 0.20 -11.95
N ILE A 34 22.84 0.87 -13.09
CA ILE A 34 23.56 2.12 -13.38
C ILE A 34 23.18 3.28 -12.43
N TYR A 35 22.02 3.19 -11.77
CA TYR A 35 21.55 4.14 -10.75
C TYR A 35 21.66 3.58 -9.32
N SER A 36 22.47 2.54 -9.10
CA SER A 36 22.60 1.89 -7.78
C SER A 36 23.11 2.81 -6.66
N ASP A 37 23.85 3.86 -6.99
CA ASP A 37 24.28 4.90 -6.03
C ASP A 37 23.13 5.71 -5.42
N TYR A 38 21.93 5.63 -6.03
CA TYR A 38 20.69 6.25 -5.57
C TYR A 38 19.73 5.25 -4.89
N ASP A 39 20.03 3.95 -4.97
CA ASP A 39 19.26 2.91 -4.31
C ASP A 39 19.66 2.82 -2.83
N ALA A 40 18.79 3.25 -1.93
CA ALA A 40 19.05 3.24 -0.49
C ALA A 40 19.32 1.83 0.06
N LEU A 41 18.69 0.79 -0.51
CA LEU A 41 18.92 -0.59 -0.06
C LEU A 41 20.34 -1.02 -0.35
N LYS A 42 20.87 -0.66 -1.52
CA LYS A 42 22.25 -0.97 -1.92
C LYS A 42 23.26 -0.07 -1.21
N LYS A 43 23.04 1.24 -1.24
CA LYS A 43 23.96 2.25 -0.68
C LYS A 43 24.21 2.05 0.81
N PHE A 44 23.17 1.68 1.56
CA PHE A 44 23.25 1.50 3.00
C PHE A 44 23.23 0.02 3.43
N ASN A 45 23.30 -0.91 2.47
CA ASN A 45 23.26 -2.36 2.70
C ASN A 45 22.10 -2.79 3.63
N VAL A 46 20.91 -2.27 3.37
CA VAL A 46 19.72 -2.51 4.19
C VAL A 46 19.13 -3.88 3.87
N LYS A 47 18.92 -4.69 4.89
CA LYS A 47 18.19 -5.96 4.79
C LYS A 47 16.77 -5.76 5.28
N ILE A 48 15.78 -6.03 4.42
CA ILE A 48 14.38 -5.97 4.80
C ILE A 48 13.95 -7.35 5.32
N GLU A 49 13.53 -7.39 6.57
CA GLU A 49 12.94 -8.59 7.16
C GLU A 49 11.50 -8.79 6.69
N LYS A 50 11.11 -10.04 6.47
CA LYS A 50 9.72 -10.37 6.17
C LYS A 50 8.89 -10.23 7.45
N HIS A 51 7.96 -9.29 7.44
CA HIS A 51 7.00 -9.14 8.52
C HIS A 51 5.73 -9.93 8.22
N GLU A 52 5.42 -10.92 9.06
CA GLU A 52 4.11 -11.53 9.08
C GLU A 52 3.10 -10.62 9.78
N LYS A 53 1.90 -10.54 9.19
CA LYS A 53 0.89 -9.58 9.62
C LYS A 53 -0.14 -10.28 10.51
N SER A 54 -0.05 -10.08 11.82
CA SER A 54 -1.15 -10.37 12.74
C SER A 54 -2.00 -9.10 12.91
N THR A 55 -3.12 -9.00 12.19
CA THR A 55 -4.07 -7.90 12.36
C THR A 55 -5.50 -8.33 12.08
N ARG A 56 -6.45 -7.80 12.87
CA ARG A 56 -7.90 -7.90 12.60
C ARG A 56 -8.36 -7.01 11.43
N CYS A 57 -7.49 -6.18 10.88
CA CYS A 57 -7.83 -5.26 9.81
C CYS A 57 -8.01 -5.98 8.45
N ILE A 58 -9.19 -5.85 7.85
CA ILE A 58 -9.53 -6.44 6.55
C ILE A 58 -9.20 -5.54 5.33
N CYS A 59 -8.29 -4.59 5.45
CA CYS A 59 -7.98 -3.62 4.38
C CYS A 59 -7.53 -4.29 3.06
N GLY A 60 -6.94 -5.50 3.10
CA GLY A 60 -6.65 -6.27 1.88
C GLY A 60 -7.92 -6.62 1.09
N GLU A 61 -8.94 -7.14 1.77
CA GLU A 61 -10.25 -7.46 1.17
C GLU A 61 -10.97 -6.21 0.65
N VAL A 62 -10.79 -5.06 1.32
CA VAL A 62 -11.33 -3.77 0.87
C VAL A 62 -10.65 -3.27 -0.39
N ILE A 63 -9.31 -3.36 -0.48
CA ILE A 63 -8.55 -2.95 -1.67
C ILE A 63 -8.89 -3.85 -2.87
N LEU A 64 -9.11 -5.15 -2.63
CA LEU A 64 -9.55 -6.09 -3.65
C LEU A 64 -11.02 -5.94 -4.04
N GLY A 65 -11.76 -5.01 -3.43
CA GLY A 65 -13.18 -4.77 -3.73
C GLY A 65 -14.11 -5.90 -3.29
N LYS A 66 -13.65 -6.85 -2.47
CA LYS A 66 -14.44 -7.98 -1.98
C LYS A 66 -15.36 -7.60 -0.82
N LYS A 67 -14.97 -6.59 -0.04
CA LYS A 67 -15.72 -6.07 1.11
C LYS A 67 -15.69 -4.54 1.11
N SER A 68 -16.77 -3.93 1.53
CA SER A 68 -16.84 -2.49 1.81
C SER A 68 -16.24 -2.16 3.19
N PRO A 69 -15.82 -0.90 3.44
CA PRO A 69 -15.39 -0.47 4.77
C PRO A 69 -16.42 -0.74 5.87
N LYS A 70 -17.72 -0.74 5.56
CA LYS A 70 -18.81 -1.02 6.53
C LYS A 70 -18.79 -2.46 7.05
N GLU A 71 -18.23 -3.40 6.28
CA GLU A 71 -18.12 -4.81 6.65
C GLU A 71 -16.87 -5.11 7.49
N CYS A 72 -16.10 -4.08 7.84
CA CYS A 72 -14.97 -4.19 8.76
C CYS A 72 -15.43 -3.89 10.19
N ASP A 73 -15.28 -4.86 11.10
CA ASP A 73 -15.71 -4.70 12.50
C ASP A 73 -15.01 -3.55 13.24
N LEU A 74 -13.83 -3.15 12.78
CA LEU A 74 -13.06 -2.05 13.37
C LEU A 74 -13.50 -0.68 12.85
N PHE A 75 -14.16 -0.62 11.69
CA PHE A 75 -14.39 0.63 10.96
C PHE A 75 -15.32 1.58 11.72
N SER A 76 -14.93 2.85 11.79
CA SER A 76 -15.65 3.92 12.50
C SER A 76 -15.80 3.70 14.01
N LYS A 77 -15.22 2.63 14.55
CA LYS A 77 -15.13 2.30 15.98
C LYS A 77 -13.67 2.47 16.40
N GLU A 78 -12.98 1.35 16.63
CA GLU A 78 -11.55 1.30 16.97
C GLU A 78 -10.64 1.86 15.86
N CYS A 79 -11.07 1.82 14.60
CA CYS A 79 -10.34 2.33 13.45
C CYS A 79 -11.03 3.59 12.92
N ASN A 80 -10.40 4.74 13.15
CA ASN A 80 -10.84 6.06 12.71
C ASN A 80 -9.61 6.94 12.38
N PRO A 81 -9.77 8.14 11.79
CA PRO A 81 -8.62 8.96 11.40
C PRO A 81 -7.66 9.32 12.54
N GLY A 82 -8.17 9.48 13.78
CA GLY A 82 -7.34 9.74 14.95
C GLY A 82 -6.64 8.47 15.49
N HIS A 83 -7.25 7.30 15.31
CA HIS A 83 -6.75 6.01 15.79
C HIS A 83 -6.81 4.96 14.66
N SER A 84 -5.91 5.09 13.69
CA SER A 84 -5.91 4.21 12.52
C SER A 84 -5.35 2.82 12.83
N LYS A 85 -6.12 1.76 12.49
CA LYS A 85 -5.66 0.35 12.63
C LYS A 85 -5.09 -0.24 11.34
N GLY A 86 -5.27 0.43 10.21
CA GLY A 86 -4.80 -0.06 8.91
C GLY A 86 -4.56 1.06 7.90
N PRO A 87 -3.80 0.78 6.83
CA PRO A 87 -3.36 1.81 5.87
C PRO A 87 -4.53 2.47 5.14
N CYS A 88 -5.62 1.73 4.89
CA CYS A 88 -6.82 2.27 4.26
C CYS A 88 -7.47 3.42 5.05
N MET A 89 -7.21 3.55 6.36
CA MET A 89 -7.70 4.66 7.18
C MET A 89 -6.70 5.82 7.27
N VAL A 90 -5.40 5.52 7.20
CA VAL A 90 -4.31 6.52 7.24
C VAL A 90 -4.23 7.31 5.94
N SER A 91 -4.30 6.61 4.79
CA SER A 91 -4.12 7.24 3.48
C SER A 91 -5.29 8.17 3.15
N LYS A 92 -4.98 9.33 2.56
CA LYS A 92 -6.00 10.25 2.03
C LYS A 92 -6.79 9.63 0.87
N GLU A 93 -6.16 8.73 0.13
CA GLU A 93 -6.75 7.96 -0.98
C GLU A 93 -7.33 6.61 -0.49
N GLY A 94 -7.17 6.29 0.80
CA GLY A 94 -7.62 5.04 1.36
C GLY A 94 -9.14 4.95 1.39
N ALA A 95 -9.69 3.85 0.86
CA ALA A 95 -11.14 3.63 0.78
C ALA A 95 -11.83 3.80 2.13
N CYS A 96 -11.24 3.32 3.23
CA CYS A 96 -11.81 3.51 4.57
C CYS A 96 -11.80 4.99 5.00
N SER A 97 -10.72 5.72 4.79
CA SER A 97 -10.62 7.15 5.12
C SER A 97 -11.65 7.98 4.34
N ILE A 98 -11.77 7.73 3.04
CA ILE A 98 -12.75 8.38 2.17
C ILE A 98 -14.18 8.05 2.64
N PHE A 99 -14.46 6.77 2.88
CA PHE A 99 -15.77 6.34 3.33
C PHE A 99 -16.14 6.97 4.67
N TYR A 100 -15.20 7.02 5.62
CA TYR A 100 -15.39 7.67 6.92
C TYR A 100 -15.65 9.16 6.77
N ARG A 101 -14.95 9.86 5.85
CA ARG A 101 -15.11 11.30 5.65
C ARG A 101 -16.49 11.68 5.12
N TYR A 102 -16.99 10.93 4.14
CA TYR A 102 -18.19 11.34 3.39
C TYR A 102 -19.47 10.58 3.78
N ASN A 103 -19.39 9.48 4.54
CA ASN A 103 -20.58 8.72 4.97
C ASN A 103 -20.89 8.83 6.47
N LYS A 104 -20.38 9.86 7.18
CA LYS A 104 -20.66 10.06 8.62
C LYS A 104 -22.15 10.15 8.98
N PHE A 105 -23.02 10.52 8.04
CA PHE A 105 -24.45 10.75 8.28
C PHE A 105 -25.36 9.57 7.92
N LYS A 106 -24.80 8.41 7.53
CA LYS A 106 -25.55 7.18 7.16
C LYS A 106 -24.96 5.91 7.79
N LEU A 107 -24.38 6.04 8.98
CA LEU A 107 -23.83 4.96 9.79
C LEU A 107 -24.58 4.89 11.10
#